data_AF-A0AAV5EY49-F1
#
_entry.id   AF-A0AAV5EY49-F1
#
_cell.length_a   1.000
_cell.length_b   1.000
_cell.length_c   1.000
_cell.angle_alpha   90.00
_cell.angle_beta   90.00
_cell.angle_gamma   90.00
#
_symmetry.space_group_name_H-M   'P 1'
#
loop_
_entity.id
_entity.type
_entity.pdbx_description
1 polymer ?
#
loop_
_entity_poly.entity_id
_entity_poly.type
_entity_poly.pdbx_seq_one_letter_code
_entity_poly.pdbx_strand_id
1 'polypeptide(L)'
;MKKPQNQSKWKGVDPVLFFEDEVVMKSLVSFFGIKKSFPLRGHLVTRSIQAIDIRRIYYISKSVQEILQLNVEVGEQLKIASLGLRMFETHRSKDGCSCAYRLSYEGLPLLLPYITKRVLHASPVDFHRLLQYRTIKFAHFVDTGLGEEAADLTPGCCVVVLREGYENEDPLSIDSSMVAMVCWRGKGTMMNVMLSPPDRKDLLERMEYQFGLHQLIHACELIHFRYY
;
A
#
# COMPACT_ATOMS: atom_id res chain seq x y z
N MET A 1 17.41 24.06 -38.02
CA MET A 1 18.38 24.10 -36.89
C MET A 1 17.79 23.33 -35.72
N LYS A 2 18.39 22.19 -35.33
CA LYS A 2 17.95 21.38 -34.17
C LYS A 2 18.47 22.05 -32.89
N LYS A 3 17.58 22.32 -31.92
CA LYS A 3 17.97 22.83 -30.59
C LYS A 3 18.99 21.87 -29.95
N PRO A 4 20.05 22.36 -29.30
CA PRO A 4 20.98 21.50 -28.60
C PRO A 4 20.22 20.79 -27.48
N GLN A 5 20.18 19.47 -27.57
CA GLN A 5 19.62 18.62 -26.54
C GLN A 5 20.56 18.76 -25.35
N ASN A 6 20.13 19.53 -24.35
CA ASN A 6 20.87 19.76 -23.11
C ASN A 6 21.18 18.37 -22.54
N GLN A 7 22.43 17.91 -22.67
CA GLN A 7 22.86 16.66 -22.06
C GLN A 7 22.68 16.87 -20.56
N SER A 8 21.63 16.27 -20.00
CA SER A 8 21.29 16.45 -18.60
C SER A 8 22.53 16.18 -17.75
N LYS A 9 22.77 17.04 -16.74
CA LYS A 9 23.84 16.94 -15.71
C LYS A 9 24.02 15.50 -15.17
N TRP A 10 22.98 14.67 -15.32
CA TRP A 10 22.79 13.40 -14.67
C TRP A 10 23.13 12.15 -15.49
N LYS A 11 23.66 12.29 -16.73
CA LYS A 11 24.09 11.18 -17.61
C LYS A 11 23.11 9.98 -17.63
N GLY A 12 21.80 10.23 -17.64
CA GLY A 12 20.75 9.20 -17.76
C GLY A 12 20.21 8.60 -16.45
N VAL A 13 20.65 9.05 -15.26
CA VAL A 13 20.15 8.58 -13.96
C VAL A 13 19.52 9.76 -13.21
N ASP A 14 18.20 9.82 -13.10
CA ASP A 14 17.51 10.95 -12.42
C ASP A 14 18.02 11.14 -10.98
N PRO A 15 18.15 12.37 -10.47
CA PRO A 15 18.62 12.60 -9.12
C PRO A 15 17.65 12.06 -8.07
N VAL A 16 18.17 11.82 -6.87
CA VAL A 16 17.39 11.45 -5.69
C VAL A 16 17.21 12.72 -4.88
N LEU A 17 15.96 13.11 -4.65
CA LEU A 17 15.60 14.35 -3.98
C LEU A 17 14.84 14.03 -2.70
N PHE A 18 15.12 14.75 -1.62
CA PHE A 18 14.29 14.69 -0.41
C PHE A 18 12.87 15.17 -0.73
N PHE A 19 11.89 14.47 -0.18
CA PHE A 19 10.48 14.82 -0.34
C PHE A 19 10.06 15.75 0.81
N GLU A 20 9.82 17.02 0.50
CA GLU A 20 9.60 18.09 1.49
C GLU A 20 8.19 18.71 1.42
N ASP A 21 7.26 18.13 0.63
CA ASP A 21 5.89 18.64 0.54
C ASP A 21 5.10 18.35 1.83
N GLU A 22 5.07 19.35 2.72
CA GLU A 22 4.36 19.30 4.00
C GLU A 22 2.84 19.15 3.87
N VAL A 23 2.23 19.62 2.78
CA VAL A 23 0.78 19.48 2.56
C VAL A 23 0.47 18.01 2.28
N VAL A 24 1.25 17.38 1.41
CA VAL A 24 1.12 15.94 1.11
C VAL A 24 1.43 15.10 2.34
N MET A 25 2.51 15.38 3.07
CA MET A 25 2.86 14.63 4.29
C MET A 25 1.76 14.71 5.35
N LYS A 26 1.19 15.90 5.60
CA LYS A 26 0.05 16.05 6.52
C LYS A 26 -1.19 15.29 6.03
N SER A 27 -1.45 15.30 4.72
CA SER A 27 -2.54 14.53 4.12
C SER A 27 -2.35 13.02 4.35
N LEU A 28 -1.16 12.48 4.08
CA LEU A 28 -0.80 11.08 4.33
C LEU A 28 -0.99 10.69 5.80
N VAL A 29 -0.44 11.48 6.72
CA VAL A 29 -0.56 11.25 8.17
C VAL A 29 -2.02 11.26 8.61
N SER A 30 -2.81 12.24 8.17
CA SER A 30 -4.23 12.35 8.52
C SER A 30 -5.07 11.20 7.95
N PHE A 31 -4.80 10.81 6.71
CA PHE A 31 -5.57 9.81 5.95
C PHE A 31 -5.37 8.39 6.48
N PHE A 32 -4.13 7.98 6.74
CA PHE A 32 -3.81 6.65 7.30
C PHE A 32 -3.75 6.63 8.83
N GLY A 33 -3.78 7.81 9.48
CA GLY A 33 -3.59 7.92 10.93
C GLY A 33 -2.20 7.48 11.36
N ILE A 34 -1.16 7.92 10.64
CA ILE A 34 0.22 7.51 10.90
C ILE A 34 0.67 8.03 12.27
N LYS A 35 1.06 7.13 13.19
CA LYS A 35 1.55 7.45 14.53
C LYS A 35 2.81 8.31 14.46
N LYS A 36 2.94 9.27 15.38
CA LYS A 36 4.12 10.15 15.49
C LYS A 36 5.43 9.40 15.76
N SER A 37 5.35 8.18 16.28
CA SER A 37 6.52 7.31 16.50
C SER A 37 7.17 6.83 15.21
N PHE A 38 6.45 6.86 14.08
CA PHE A 38 7.03 6.54 12.78
C PHE A 38 7.77 7.76 12.20
N PRO A 39 9.09 7.67 11.95
CA PRO A 39 9.87 8.81 11.48
C PRO A 39 9.63 9.04 9.99
N LEU A 40 8.54 9.72 9.65
CA LEU A 40 8.17 10.03 8.26
C LEU A 40 9.00 11.19 7.68
N ARG A 41 9.18 12.26 8.45
CA ARG A 41 9.87 13.48 7.99
C ARG A 41 11.38 13.23 7.85
N GLY A 42 11.96 13.71 6.75
CA GLY A 42 13.39 13.53 6.44
C GLY A 42 13.75 12.14 5.89
N HIS A 43 12.82 11.19 5.94
CA HIS A 43 13.02 9.82 5.48
C HIS A 43 12.31 9.51 4.16
N LEU A 44 11.68 10.51 3.53
CA LEU A 44 11.02 10.34 2.24
C LEU A 44 11.86 10.95 1.12
N VAL A 45 11.99 10.23 0.02
CA VAL A 45 12.70 10.68 -1.19
C VAL A 45 11.88 10.41 -2.45
N THR A 46 12.17 11.16 -3.50
CA THR A 46 11.60 10.96 -4.83
C THR A 46 12.65 11.13 -5.92
N ARG A 47 12.34 10.64 -7.12
CA ARG A 47 13.15 10.84 -8.33
C ARG A 47 12.49 11.76 -9.35
N SER A 48 11.24 12.15 -9.10
CA SER A 48 10.54 13.07 -9.99
C SER A 48 11.09 14.47 -9.81
N ILE A 49 11.74 14.97 -10.86
CA ILE A 49 12.33 16.33 -10.89
C ILE A 49 11.24 17.41 -10.91
N GLN A 50 10.07 17.10 -11.46
CA GLN A 50 8.93 18.01 -11.47
C GLN A 50 7.98 17.68 -10.32
N ALA A 51 7.75 18.67 -9.44
CA ALA A 51 6.87 18.55 -8.28
C ALA A 51 5.43 18.12 -8.66
N ILE A 52 4.98 18.46 -9.87
CA ILE A 52 3.64 18.17 -10.39
C ILE A 52 3.45 16.67 -10.72
N ASP A 53 4.55 15.92 -10.90
CA ASP A 53 4.54 14.55 -11.41
C ASP A 53 5.31 13.58 -10.51
N ILE A 54 5.28 13.81 -9.19
CA ILE A 54 5.81 12.84 -8.22
C ILE A 54 4.93 11.58 -8.30
N ARG A 55 5.44 10.54 -8.95
CA ARG A 55 4.71 9.28 -9.13
C ARG A 55 4.87 8.34 -7.94
N ARG A 56 6.04 8.39 -7.31
CA ARG A 56 6.45 7.47 -6.25
C ARG A 56 7.26 8.21 -5.19
N ILE A 57 6.99 7.85 -3.95
CA ILE A 57 7.73 8.29 -2.77
C ILE A 57 8.34 7.05 -2.15
N TYR A 58 9.65 7.10 -1.90
CA TYR A 58 10.42 6.02 -1.29
C TYR A 58 10.76 6.40 0.15
N TYR A 59 10.68 5.45 1.05
CA TYR A 59 11.14 5.58 2.42
C TYR A 59 12.59 5.07 2.54
N ILE A 60 13.43 5.77 3.30
CA ILE A 60 14.83 5.43 3.52
C ILE A 60 15.15 5.36 5.01
N SER A 61 16.09 4.49 5.37
CA SER A 61 16.61 4.44 6.74
C SER A 61 17.44 5.68 7.07
N LYS A 62 17.66 5.93 8.37
CA LYS A 62 18.52 7.02 8.85
C LYS A 62 19.93 6.98 8.25
N SER A 63 20.55 5.80 8.19
CA SER A 63 21.90 5.66 7.61
C SER A 63 21.93 6.00 6.12
N VAL A 64 20.88 5.65 5.36
CA VAL A 64 20.78 6.03 3.95
C VAL A 64 20.56 7.54 3.81
N GLN A 65 19.77 8.15 4.69
CA GLN A 65 19.59 9.61 4.73
C GLN A 65 20.93 10.33 4.95
N GLU A 66 21.73 9.88 5.92
CA GLU A 66 23.06 10.44 6.21
C GLU A 66 24.01 10.30 5.00
N ILE A 67 24.01 9.14 4.35
CA ILE A 67 24.80 8.92 3.12
C ILE A 67 24.36 9.88 1.99
N LEU A 68 23.05 10.11 1.83
CA LEU A 68 22.54 11.05 0.84
C LEU A 68 22.99 12.48 1.13
N GLN A 69 22.94 12.91 2.39
CA GLN A 69 23.41 14.23 2.81
C GLN A 69 24.91 14.40 2.53
N LEU A 70 25.73 13.44 2.94
CA LEU A 70 27.17 13.43 2.65
C LEU A 70 27.46 13.44 1.15
N ASN A 71 26.70 12.68 0.36
CA ASN A 71 26.85 12.68 -1.10
C ASN A 71 26.58 14.08 -1.69
N VAL A 72 25.59 14.81 -1.18
CA VAL A 72 25.32 16.19 -1.60
C VAL A 72 26.48 17.11 -1.21
N GLU A 73 27.01 16.98 0.02
CA GLU A 73 28.12 17.81 0.52
C GLU A 73 29.40 17.66 -0.32
N VAL A 74 29.73 16.44 -0.77
CA VAL A 74 30.91 16.17 -1.61
C VAL A 74 30.70 16.44 -3.10
N GLY A 75 29.56 17.03 -3.48
CA GLY A 75 29.25 17.42 -4.86
C GLY A 75 28.62 16.32 -5.72
N GLU A 76 27.82 15.44 -5.12
CA GLU A 76 27.03 14.40 -5.77
C GLU A 76 27.86 13.40 -6.59
N GLN A 77 28.99 12.95 -6.02
CA GLN A 77 29.93 12.04 -6.69
C GLN A 77 29.35 10.63 -6.90
N LEU A 78 28.45 10.19 -6.01
CA LEU A 78 27.78 8.90 -6.12
C LEU A 78 26.52 9.02 -6.97
N LYS A 79 26.42 8.14 -7.97
CA LYS A 79 25.22 7.96 -8.80
C LYS A 79 24.39 6.82 -8.26
N ILE A 80 23.22 7.16 -7.73
CA ILE A 80 22.36 6.19 -7.07
C ILE A 80 21.30 5.69 -8.06
N ALA A 81 21.45 4.44 -8.50
CA ALA A 81 20.54 3.80 -9.45
C ALA A 81 19.18 3.46 -8.79
N SER A 82 19.20 2.99 -7.55
CA SER A 82 18.02 2.67 -6.75
C SER A 82 18.33 2.85 -5.26
N LEU A 83 17.31 3.18 -4.48
CA LEU A 83 17.39 3.23 -3.02
C LEU A 83 16.00 3.20 -2.40
N GLY A 84 15.97 2.83 -1.13
CA GLY A 84 14.79 2.90 -0.30
C GLY A 84 13.72 1.88 -0.66
N LEU A 85 12.67 1.91 0.14
CA LEU A 85 11.47 1.10 0.00
C LEU A 85 10.42 1.95 -0.67
N ARG A 86 9.82 1.51 -1.78
CA ARG A 86 8.71 2.27 -2.36
C ARG A 86 7.56 2.28 -1.37
N MET A 87 7.23 3.43 -0.80
CA MET A 87 6.23 3.53 0.27
C MET A 87 4.88 4.01 -0.26
N PHE A 88 4.88 5.05 -1.09
CA PHE A 88 3.64 5.60 -1.63
C PHE A 88 3.71 5.76 -3.14
N GLU A 89 2.56 5.62 -3.80
CA GLU A 89 2.39 5.86 -5.22
C GLU A 89 1.22 6.81 -5.46
N THR A 90 1.36 7.70 -6.42
CA THR A 90 0.25 8.57 -6.85
C THR A 90 -0.85 7.73 -7.46
N HIS A 91 -2.09 8.04 -7.11
CA HIS A 91 -3.25 7.53 -7.84
C HIS A 91 -3.94 8.68 -8.55
N ARG A 92 -4.28 8.48 -9.82
CA ARG A 92 -4.96 9.51 -10.64
C ARG A 92 -6.47 9.30 -10.70
N SER A 93 -7.03 8.61 -9.71
CA SER A 93 -8.44 8.25 -9.75
C SER A 93 -9.32 9.49 -9.61
N LYS A 94 -10.38 9.57 -10.43
CA LYS A 94 -11.46 10.56 -10.31
C LYS A 94 -12.47 10.17 -9.21
N ASP A 95 -12.14 9.20 -8.37
CA ASP A 95 -13.01 8.65 -7.32
C ASP A 95 -13.24 9.58 -6.11
N GLY A 96 -12.73 10.82 -6.16
CA GLY A 96 -12.96 11.79 -5.08
C GLY A 96 -12.21 11.46 -3.79
N CYS A 97 -11.14 10.66 -3.89
CA CYS A 97 -10.23 10.40 -2.77
C CYS A 97 -9.52 11.72 -2.38
N SER A 98 -9.52 12.03 -1.09
CA SER A 98 -8.93 13.27 -0.56
C SER A 98 -7.40 13.22 -0.42
N CYS A 99 -6.82 12.03 -0.39
CA CYS A 99 -5.37 11.83 -0.45
C CYS A 99 -4.95 11.66 -1.91
N ALA A 100 -3.82 12.21 -2.34
CA ALA A 100 -3.32 12.04 -3.72
C ALA A 100 -2.49 10.76 -3.92
N TYR A 101 -2.13 10.10 -2.81
CA TYR A 101 -1.24 8.95 -2.78
C TYR A 101 -1.92 7.75 -2.14
N ARG A 102 -1.54 6.56 -2.59
CA ARG A 102 -1.88 5.27 -1.98
C ARG A 102 -0.63 4.62 -1.40
N LEU A 103 -0.81 3.84 -0.35
CA LEU A 103 0.23 2.96 0.18
C LEU A 103 0.58 1.90 -0.88
N SER A 104 1.85 1.60 -1.05
CA SER A 104 2.29 0.46 -1.85
C SER A 104 2.23 -0.82 -1.01
N TYR A 105 2.10 -1.97 -1.65
CA TYR A 105 2.24 -3.24 -0.93
C TYR A 105 3.64 -3.45 -0.35
N GLU A 106 4.67 -2.96 -1.05
CA GLU A 106 6.07 -3.04 -0.64
C GLU A 106 6.35 -2.26 0.66
N GLY A 107 5.70 -1.10 0.83
CA GLY A 107 5.80 -0.27 2.03
C GLY A 107 4.90 -0.71 3.18
N LEU A 108 3.92 -1.57 2.92
CA LEU A 108 2.91 -1.96 3.89
C LEU A 108 3.51 -2.57 5.16
N PRO A 109 4.40 -3.58 5.13
CA PRO A 109 4.90 -4.21 6.36
C PRO A 109 5.61 -3.23 7.29
N LEU A 110 6.30 -2.22 6.73
CA LEU A 110 7.01 -1.21 7.51
C LEU A 110 6.06 -0.22 8.18
N LEU A 111 4.97 0.16 7.50
CA LEU A 111 4.04 1.18 7.97
C LEU A 111 2.89 0.61 8.81
N LEU A 112 2.58 -0.67 8.65
CA LEU A 112 1.41 -1.35 9.22
C LEU A 112 1.26 -1.16 10.75
N PRO A 113 2.31 -1.30 11.59
CA PRO A 113 2.18 -1.09 13.05
C PRO A 113 1.86 0.36 13.45
N TYR A 114 2.03 1.29 12.50
CA TYR A 114 1.95 2.72 12.72
C TYR A 114 0.70 3.35 12.11
N ILE A 115 -0.11 2.63 11.33
CA ILE A 115 -1.39 3.15 10.84
C ILE A 115 -2.50 2.87 11.85
N THR A 116 -3.49 3.76 11.91
CA THR A 116 -4.61 3.65 12.86
C THR A 116 -5.97 3.88 12.23
N LYS A 117 -6.01 4.26 10.94
CA LYS A 117 -7.24 4.50 10.20
C LYS A 117 -7.27 3.65 8.95
N ARG A 118 -8.48 3.34 8.48
CA ARG A 118 -8.73 2.64 7.21
C ARG A 118 -8.10 1.24 7.17
N VAL A 119 -8.01 0.62 8.34
CA VAL A 119 -7.63 -0.77 8.52
C VAL A 119 -8.90 -1.56 8.75
N LEU A 120 -9.17 -2.51 7.87
CA LEU A 120 -10.29 -3.45 7.95
C LEU A 120 -9.72 -4.82 8.34
N HIS A 121 -10.50 -5.61 9.07
CA HIS A 121 -10.13 -6.97 9.43
C HIS A 121 -11.03 -7.95 8.72
N ALA A 122 -10.43 -8.87 7.96
CA ALA A 122 -11.17 -9.87 7.20
C ALA A 122 -10.97 -11.27 7.77
N SER A 123 -12.03 -12.07 7.72
CA SER A 123 -11.94 -13.51 7.93
C SER A 123 -11.00 -14.15 6.89
N PRO A 124 -10.41 -15.33 7.17
CA PRO A 124 -9.62 -16.05 6.16
C PRO A 124 -10.38 -16.29 4.84
N VAL A 125 -11.69 -16.52 4.92
CA VAL A 125 -12.54 -16.73 3.74
C VAL A 125 -12.66 -15.46 2.90
N ASP A 126 -12.97 -14.31 3.53
CA ASP A 126 -13.10 -13.05 2.80
C ASP A 126 -11.75 -12.53 2.29
N PHE A 127 -10.68 -12.72 3.06
CA PHE A 127 -9.32 -12.41 2.64
C PHE A 127 -8.91 -13.24 1.42
N HIS A 128 -9.18 -14.54 1.42
CA HIS A 128 -8.97 -15.41 0.26
C HIS A 128 -9.79 -14.97 -0.96
N ARG A 129 -11.09 -14.70 -0.78
CA ARG A 129 -11.96 -14.22 -1.87
C ARG A 129 -11.40 -12.94 -2.50
N LEU A 130 -10.93 -11.98 -1.68
CA LEU A 130 -10.31 -10.75 -2.16
C LEU A 130 -9.13 -11.04 -3.09
N LEU A 131 -8.24 -11.96 -2.69
CA LEU A 131 -7.10 -12.36 -3.52
C LEU A 131 -7.53 -13.09 -4.80
N GLN A 132 -8.50 -13.99 -4.71
CA GLN A 132 -8.99 -14.78 -5.84
C GLN A 132 -9.69 -13.92 -6.90
N TYR A 133 -10.70 -13.14 -6.48
CA TYR A 133 -11.55 -12.38 -7.40
C TYR A 133 -11.00 -11.00 -7.73
N ARG A 134 -10.03 -10.49 -6.94
CA ARG A 134 -9.42 -9.16 -7.04
C ARG A 134 -10.38 -7.99 -6.77
N THR A 135 -11.62 -8.07 -7.23
CA THR A 135 -12.65 -7.06 -7.02
C THR A 135 -13.90 -7.73 -6.44
N ILE A 136 -14.37 -7.23 -5.30
CA ILE A 136 -15.53 -7.77 -4.59
C ILE A 136 -16.52 -6.67 -4.26
N LYS A 137 -17.81 -6.98 -4.37
CA LYS A 137 -18.89 -6.12 -3.88
C LYS A 137 -19.08 -6.34 -2.38
N PHE A 138 -19.37 -5.28 -1.62
CA PHE A 138 -19.53 -5.38 -0.15
C PHE A 138 -20.58 -6.43 0.25
N ALA A 139 -21.68 -6.52 -0.48
CA ALA A 139 -22.73 -7.52 -0.25
C ALA A 139 -22.30 -8.98 -0.50
N HIS A 140 -21.12 -9.22 -1.06
CA HIS A 140 -20.59 -10.57 -1.31
C HIS A 140 -19.54 -11.00 -0.27
N PHE A 141 -19.22 -10.16 0.72
CA PHE A 141 -18.47 -10.61 1.88
C PHE A 141 -19.31 -11.58 2.70
N VAL A 142 -18.67 -12.62 3.21
CA VAL A 142 -19.28 -13.57 4.14
C VAL A 142 -19.52 -12.86 5.47
N ASP A 143 -18.53 -12.12 5.94
CA ASP A 143 -18.68 -11.21 7.08
C ASP A 143 -19.36 -9.91 6.62
N THR A 144 -20.62 -9.74 7.02
CA THR A 144 -21.39 -8.53 6.72
C THR A 144 -20.81 -7.29 7.39
N GLY A 145 -20.19 -7.44 8.57
CA GLY A 145 -19.54 -6.34 9.29
C GLY A 145 -18.37 -5.75 8.51
N LEU A 146 -17.57 -6.60 7.83
CA LEU A 146 -16.51 -6.12 6.93
C LEU A 146 -17.08 -5.26 5.80
N GLY A 147 -18.22 -5.66 5.23
CA GLY A 147 -18.90 -4.91 4.19
C GLY A 147 -19.45 -3.55 4.67
N GLU A 148 -20.00 -3.52 5.88
CA GLU A 148 -20.49 -2.30 6.53
C GLU A 148 -19.33 -1.34 6.88
N GLU A 149 -18.26 -1.83 7.51
CA GLU A 149 -17.06 -1.04 7.80
C GLU A 149 -16.44 -0.47 6.51
N ALA A 150 -16.36 -1.26 5.44
CA ALA A 150 -15.87 -0.80 4.14
C ALA A 150 -16.78 0.25 3.49
N ALA A 151 -18.10 0.18 3.74
CA ALA A 151 -19.06 1.15 3.24
C ALA A 151 -18.90 2.52 3.94
N ASP A 152 -18.60 2.51 5.24
CA ASP A 152 -18.37 3.72 6.05
C ASP A 152 -17.08 4.45 5.71
N LEU A 153 -16.09 3.76 5.13
CA LEU A 153 -14.88 4.41 4.62
C LEU A 153 -15.21 5.33 3.42
N THR A 154 -14.61 6.51 3.39
CA THR A 154 -14.60 7.33 2.18
C THR A 154 -13.80 6.65 1.06
N PRO A 155 -14.06 6.92 -0.23
CA PRO A 155 -13.27 6.35 -1.32
C PRO A 155 -11.76 6.56 -1.14
N GLY A 156 -10.97 5.52 -1.44
CA GLY A 156 -9.51 5.60 -1.40
C GLY A 156 -8.82 4.34 -0.90
N CYS A 157 -7.51 4.45 -0.69
CA CYS A 157 -6.66 3.36 -0.21
C CYS A 157 -7.05 2.91 1.20
N CYS A 158 -7.14 1.61 1.44
CA CYS A 158 -7.30 0.99 2.76
C CYS A 158 -6.38 -0.22 2.88
N VAL A 159 -6.21 -0.71 4.10
CA VAL A 159 -5.48 -1.94 4.40
C VAL A 159 -6.47 -2.97 4.91
N VAL A 160 -6.37 -4.20 4.41
CA VAL A 160 -7.13 -5.33 4.93
C VAL A 160 -6.15 -6.25 5.63
N VAL A 161 -6.34 -6.48 6.91
CA VAL A 161 -5.55 -7.38 7.75
C VAL A 161 -6.32 -8.69 7.89
N LEU A 162 -5.61 -9.80 7.77
CA LEU A 162 -6.15 -11.12 8.06
C LEU A 162 -6.38 -11.25 9.56
N ARG A 163 -7.63 -11.51 9.97
CA ARG A 163 -7.95 -11.86 11.34
C ARG A 163 -7.65 -13.35 11.55
N GLU A 164 -6.53 -13.65 12.18
CA GLU A 164 -6.26 -14.99 12.68
C GLU A 164 -7.12 -15.22 13.93
N GLY A 165 -7.81 -16.36 14.02
CA GLY A 165 -8.90 -16.61 14.98
C GLY A 165 -8.50 -16.72 16.46
N TYR A 166 -7.43 -16.07 16.90
CA TYR A 166 -7.03 -16.01 18.30
C TYR A 166 -7.87 -14.95 19.02
N GLU A 167 -8.89 -15.40 19.76
CA GLU A 167 -9.83 -14.56 20.52
C GLU A 167 -9.22 -13.76 21.69
N ASN A 168 -7.88 -13.77 21.87
CA ASN A 168 -7.19 -13.24 23.05
C ASN A 168 -6.19 -12.10 22.79
N GLU A 169 -6.09 -11.58 21.56
CA GLU A 169 -5.30 -10.39 21.29
C GLU A 169 -6.22 -9.19 21.09
N ASP A 170 -5.82 -8.03 21.64
CA ASP A 170 -6.52 -6.77 21.44
C ASP A 170 -6.65 -6.52 19.92
N PRO A 171 -7.87 -6.44 19.34
CA PRO A 171 -8.08 -6.21 17.91
C PRO A 171 -7.38 -4.94 17.38
N LEU A 172 -6.88 -4.08 18.28
CA LEU A 172 -6.16 -2.86 17.99
C LEU A 172 -4.63 -3.04 17.92
N SER A 173 -4.06 -4.18 18.36
CA SER A 173 -2.61 -4.41 18.34
C SER A 173 -2.15 -4.96 16.98
N ILE A 174 -2.01 -4.05 16.01
CA ILE A 174 -1.44 -4.38 14.70
C ILE A 174 0.08 -4.55 14.82
N ASP A 175 0.59 -5.75 14.54
CA ASP A 175 2.03 -6.06 14.46
C ASP A 175 2.54 -6.21 13.01
N SER A 176 3.85 -6.10 12.83
CA SER A 176 4.57 -6.24 11.55
C SER A 176 4.49 -7.66 10.98
N SER A 177 4.23 -8.67 11.81
CA SER A 177 4.08 -10.08 11.38
C SER A 177 2.70 -10.40 10.80
N MET A 178 1.71 -9.52 10.97
CA MET A 178 0.35 -9.76 10.48
C MET A 178 0.31 -9.78 8.95
N VAL A 179 -0.43 -10.77 8.42
CA VAL A 179 -0.70 -10.86 6.99
C VAL A 179 -1.71 -9.80 6.60
N ALA A 180 -1.31 -8.90 5.69
CA ALA A 180 -2.16 -7.80 5.26
C ALA A 180 -1.97 -7.51 3.77
N MET A 181 -2.98 -6.87 3.17
CA MET A 181 -2.91 -6.41 1.78
C MET A 181 -3.41 -4.97 1.66
N VAL A 182 -2.94 -4.28 0.61
CA VAL A 182 -3.47 -2.97 0.25
C VAL A 182 -4.67 -3.14 -0.67
N CYS A 183 -5.76 -2.44 -0.36
CA CYS A 183 -6.98 -2.42 -1.14
C CYS A 183 -7.36 -0.97 -1.54
N TRP A 184 -8.22 -0.86 -2.55
CA TRP A 184 -8.86 0.36 -2.99
C TRP A 184 -10.36 0.25 -2.78
N ARG A 185 -10.90 1.07 -1.88
CA ARG A 185 -12.33 1.25 -1.68
C ARG A 185 -12.83 2.24 -2.74
N GLY A 186 -13.64 1.79 -3.70
CA GLY A 186 -14.15 2.61 -4.81
C GLY A 186 -15.34 3.51 -4.42
N LYS A 187 -15.86 4.31 -5.36
CA LYS A 187 -17.05 5.18 -5.12
C LYS A 187 -18.33 4.40 -4.82
N GLY A 188 -18.50 3.22 -5.42
CA GLY A 188 -19.63 2.33 -5.17
C GLY A 188 -19.37 1.33 -4.05
N THR A 189 -20.15 0.26 -4.04
CA THR A 189 -20.06 -0.82 -3.04
C THR A 189 -18.98 -1.84 -3.41
N MET A 190 -17.78 -1.40 -3.80
CA MET A 190 -16.73 -2.28 -4.34
C MET A 190 -15.37 -2.02 -3.72
N MET A 191 -14.64 -3.11 -3.46
CA MET A 191 -13.24 -3.11 -3.03
C MET A 191 -12.38 -3.84 -4.06
N ASN A 192 -11.22 -3.27 -4.38
CA ASN A 192 -10.26 -3.84 -5.33
C ASN A 192 -8.89 -4.06 -4.67
N VAL A 193 -8.28 -5.21 -4.89
CA VAL A 193 -6.94 -5.56 -4.39
C VAL A 193 -5.86 -4.86 -5.21
N MET A 194 -4.91 -4.23 -4.51
CA MET A 194 -3.85 -3.40 -5.08
C MET A 194 -2.49 -4.09 -5.03
N LEU A 195 -2.46 -5.38 -5.31
CA LEU A 195 -1.27 -6.22 -5.40
C LEU A 195 -0.83 -6.42 -6.85
N SER A 196 0.46 -6.64 -7.06
CA SER A 196 0.94 -7.13 -8.36
C SER A 196 0.50 -8.58 -8.58
N PRO A 197 0.40 -9.07 -9.83
CA PRO A 197 0.10 -10.47 -10.10
C PRO A 197 0.99 -11.48 -9.35
N PRO A 198 2.33 -11.32 -9.26
CA PRO A 198 3.16 -12.24 -8.50
C PRO A 198 2.90 -12.16 -6.99
N ASP A 199 2.80 -10.96 -6.41
CA ASP A 199 2.53 -10.79 -4.96
C ASP A 199 1.20 -11.42 -4.57
N ARG A 200 0.18 -11.26 -5.41
CA ARG A 200 -1.15 -11.85 -5.19
C ARG A 200 -1.10 -13.37 -5.25
N LYS A 201 -0.34 -13.93 -6.20
CA LYS A 201 -0.18 -15.38 -6.35
C LYS A 201 0.50 -15.97 -5.11
N ASP A 202 1.62 -15.39 -4.69
CA ASP A 202 2.35 -15.80 -3.48
C ASP A 202 1.46 -15.72 -2.23
N LEU A 203 0.71 -14.62 -2.07
CA LEU A 203 -0.18 -14.47 -0.93
C LEU A 203 -1.35 -15.46 -0.95
N LEU A 204 -1.90 -15.77 -2.12
CA LEU A 204 -2.96 -16.77 -2.28
C LEU A 204 -2.46 -18.18 -1.93
N GLU A 205 -1.28 -18.56 -2.43
CA GLU A 205 -0.65 -19.86 -2.12
C GLU A 205 -0.39 -20.00 -0.61
N ARG A 206 0.06 -18.93 0.05
CA ARG A 206 0.22 -18.91 1.52
C ARG A 206 -1.11 -19.11 2.25
N MET A 207 -2.19 -18.47 1.78
CA MET A 207 -3.52 -18.66 2.37
C MET A 207 -4.05 -20.08 2.20
N GLU A 208 -3.88 -20.67 1.01
CA GLU A 208 -4.28 -22.05 0.75
C GLU A 208 -3.52 -23.05 1.62
N TYR A 209 -2.22 -22.83 1.80
CA TYR A 209 -1.38 -23.66 2.66
C TYR A 209 -1.73 -23.50 4.14
N GLN A 210 -1.84 -22.27 4.65
CA GLN A 210 -2.06 -21.98 6.06
C GLN A 210 -3.43 -22.42 6.57
N PHE A 211 -4.48 -22.28 5.75
CA PHE A 211 -5.87 -22.54 6.16
C PHE A 211 -6.48 -23.80 5.54
N GLY A 212 -5.70 -24.60 4.79
CA GLY A 212 -6.19 -25.82 4.15
C GLY A 212 -7.37 -25.57 3.20
N LEU A 213 -7.47 -24.35 2.63
CA LEU A 213 -8.63 -23.92 1.84
C LEU A 213 -8.82 -24.74 0.55
N HIS A 214 -7.82 -25.54 0.15
CA HIS A 214 -7.96 -26.52 -0.93
C HIS A 214 -9.18 -27.45 -0.77
N GLN A 215 -9.59 -27.79 0.46
CA GLN A 215 -10.79 -28.63 0.70
C GLN A 215 -12.11 -27.84 0.79
N LEU A 216 -12.08 -26.58 1.25
CA LEU A 216 -13.26 -25.71 1.38
C LEU A 216 -13.70 -25.11 0.03
N ILE A 217 -12.75 -24.89 -0.89
CA ILE A 217 -13.01 -24.38 -2.26
C ILE A 217 -13.89 -25.38 -3.04
N HIS A 218 -13.61 -26.68 -2.94
CA HIS A 218 -14.43 -27.72 -3.56
C HIS A 218 -15.88 -27.73 -3.03
N ALA A 219 -16.08 -27.43 -1.74
CA ALA A 219 -17.41 -27.38 -1.13
C ALA A 219 -18.19 -26.11 -1.49
N CYS A 220 -17.53 -24.95 -1.60
CA CYS A 220 -18.19 -23.69 -1.97
C CYS A 220 -18.52 -23.60 -3.47
N GLU A 221 -17.67 -24.11 -4.36
CA GLU A 221 -17.96 -24.14 -5.80
C GLU A 221 -19.15 -25.06 -6.13
N LEU A 222 -19.32 -26.16 -5.38
CA LEU A 222 -20.50 -27.04 -5.50
C LEU A 222 -21.81 -26.37 -5.04
N ILE A 223 -21.75 -25.38 -4.15
CA ILE A 223 -22.94 -24.62 -3.71
C ILE A 223 -23.29 -23.53 -4.73
N HIS A 224 -22.28 -22.88 -5.35
CA HIS A 224 -22.51 -21.86 -6.37
C HIS A 224 -23.03 -22.44 -7.70
N PHE A 225 -22.80 -23.72 -8.00
CA PHE A 225 -23.38 -24.41 -9.17
C PHE A 225 -24.80 -24.97 -8.94
N ARG A 226 -25.40 -24.82 -7.75
CA ARG A 226 -26.80 -25.23 -7.51
C ARG A 226 -27.82 -24.09 -7.61
N TYR A 227 -27.38 -22.86 -7.86
CA TYR A 227 -28.25 -21.68 -7.97
C TYR A 227 -28.05 -20.86 -9.25
N TYR A 228 -27.57 -21.51 -10.32
CA TYR A 228 -27.69 -21.02 -11.70
C TYR A 228 -28.30 -22.10 -12.59
#